data_AF-A0A6B3FZG4-F1
#
_entry.id   AF-A0A6B3FZG4-F1
#
_cell.length_a   1.000
_cell.length_b   1.000
_cell.length_c   1.000
_cell.angle_alpha   90.00
_cell.angle_beta   90.00
_cell.angle_gamma   90.00
#
_symmetry.space_group_name_H-M   'P 1'
#
loop_
_entity.id
_entity.type
_entity.pdbx_description
1 polymer ?
#
loop_
_entity_poly.entity_id
_entity_poly.type
_entity_poly.pdbx_seq_one_letter_code
_entity_poly.pdbx_strand_id
1 'polypeptide(L)' 'MADRVTVIGWDGSPLPGAATAALSAATLVAGAAHHLALPEVPPNAERIRLGSVDLAARRIAGHRGSAVVLADGDPGFFG' A
#
# COMPACT_ATOMS: atom_id res chain seq x y z
N MET A 1 -12.56 1.88 10.30
CA MET A 1 -11.99 2.69 9.21
C MET A 1 -10.53 2.88 9.55
N ALA A 2 -9.62 2.59 8.62
CA ALA A 2 -8.22 2.96 8.80
C ALA A 2 -8.17 4.45 9.16
N ASP A 3 -7.34 4.79 10.13
CA ASP A 3 -7.23 6.17 10.61
C ASP A 3 -6.70 7.08 9.47
N ARG A 4 -5.93 6.46 8.56
CA ARG A 4 -5.40 7.07 7.34
C ARG A 4 -5.10 5.99 6.28
N VAL A 5 -5.53 6.23 5.04
CA VAL A 5 -5.16 5.43 3.86
C VAL A 5 -4.28 6.28 2.95
N THR A 6 -3.11 5.77 2.58
CA THR A 6 -2.22 6.40 1.59
C THR A 6 -2.14 5.53 0.35
N VAL A 7 -2.41 6.10 -0.82
CA VAL A 7 -2.20 5.42 -2.10
C VAL A 7 -0.88 5.90 -2.69
N ILE A 8 -0.01 4.97 -3.05
CA ILE A 8 1.30 5.23 -3.64
C ILE A 8 1.29 4.63 -5.03
N GLY A 9 1.49 5.49 -6.03
CA GLY A 9 1.85 5.06 -7.38
C GLY A 9 3.31 4.67 -7.45
N TRP A 10 3.59 3.52 -8.05
CA TRP A 10 4.94 3.03 -8.24
C TRP A 10 5.16 2.54 -9.67
N ASP A 11 6.15 3.12 -10.34
CA ASP A 11 6.52 2.82 -11.72
C ASP A 11 7.81 1.98 -11.80
N GLY A 12 8.33 1.51 -10.67
CA GLY A 12 9.61 0.81 -10.58
C GLY A 12 10.78 1.69 -10.15
N SER A 13 10.63 3.01 -10.15
CA SER A 13 11.66 3.95 -9.69
C SER A 13 11.75 3.98 -8.15
N PRO A 14 12.88 4.46 -7.57
CA PRO A 14 12.99 4.62 -6.13
C PRO A 14 11.87 5.50 -5.56
N LEU A 15 11.28 5.08 -4.44
CA LEU A 15 10.20 5.82 -3.80
C LEU A 15 10.70 7.21 -3.31
N PRO A 16 9.94 8.29 -3.53
CA PRO A 16 10.26 9.59 -2.96
C PRO A 16 10.11 9.56 -1.43
N GLY A 17 10.82 10.45 -0.74
CA GLY A 17 10.93 10.40 0.73
C GLY A 17 9.58 10.38 1.49
N ALA A 18 8.56 11.06 0.99
CA ALA A 18 7.22 11.03 1.57
C ALA A 18 6.53 9.66 1.42
N ALA A 19 6.71 8.99 0.28
CA ALA A 19 6.19 7.66 0.03
C ALA A 19 6.90 6.60 0.88
N THR A 20 8.23 6.70 0.99
CA THR A 20 9.02 5.83 1.87
C THR A 20 8.61 5.99 3.32
N ALA A 21 8.44 7.22 3.81
CA ALA A 21 8.01 7.48 5.19
C ALA A 21 6.61 6.92 5.47
N ALA A 22 5.66 7.09 4.53
CA ALA A 22 4.32 6.52 4.64
C ALA A 22 4.33 4.99 4.65
N LEU A 23 5.13 4.37 3.77
CA LEU A 23 5.25 2.91 3.66
C LEU A 23 5.92 2.31 4.90
N SER A 24 6.99 2.91 5.42
CA SER A 24 7.66 2.45 6.63
C SER A 24 6.80 2.55 7.89
N ALA A 25 5.86 3.49 7.95
CA ALA A 25 4.91 3.63 9.06
C ALA A 25 3.64 2.76 8.89
N ALA A 26 3.51 2.05 7.77
CA ALA A 26 2.32 1.27 7.46
C ALA A 26 2.20 0.06 8.41
N THR A 27 0.99 -0.17 8.89
CA THR A 27 0.61 -1.36 9.65
C THR A 27 -0.15 -2.36 8.79
N LEU A 28 -0.57 -1.93 7.60
CA LEU A 28 -1.15 -2.75 6.55
C LEU A 28 -0.65 -2.21 5.19
N VAL A 29 -0.19 -3.11 4.32
CA VAL A 29 0.23 -2.81 2.95
C VAL A 29 -0.52 -3.71 1.98
N ALA A 30 -1.25 -3.11 1.05
CA ALA A 30 -1.93 -3.81 -0.03
C ALA A 30 -1.23 -3.51 -1.37
N GLY A 31 -0.95 -4.52 -2.18
CA GLY A 31 -0.32 -4.33 -3.49
C GLY A 31 -0.23 -5.62 -4.30
N ALA A 32 0.33 -5.52 -5.51
CA ALA A 32 0.70 -6.69 -6.30
C ALA A 32 1.88 -7.45 -5.66
N ALA A 33 2.21 -8.64 -6.18
CA ALA A 33 3.25 -9.48 -5.58
C ALA A 33 4.64 -8.80 -5.59
N HIS A 34 4.97 -8.07 -6.65
CA HIS A 34 6.23 -7.33 -6.76
C HIS A 34 6.27 -6.12 -5.82
N HIS A 35 5.15 -5.46 -5.57
CA HIS A 35 5.03 -4.40 -4.55
C HIS A 35 5.37 -4.90 -3.15
N LEU A 36 4.83 -6.06 -2.78
CA LEU A 36 5.00 -6.64 -1.45
C LEU A 36 6.39 -7.24 -1.22
N ALA A 37 7.19 -7.37 -2.28
CA ALA A 37 8.58 -7.81 -2.22
C ALA A 37 9.57 -6.64 -2.03
N LEU A 38 9.09 -5.39 -2.04
CA LEU A 38 9.94 -4.22 -1.81
C LEU A 38 10.56 -4.24 -0.40
N PRO A 39 11.85 -3.90 -0.26
CA PRO A 39 12.52 -3.87 1.04
C PRO A 39 11.95 -2.82 2.00
N GLU A 40 11.31 -1.78 1.47
CA GLU A 40 10.66 -0.72 2.24
C GLU A 40 9.34 -1.18 2.92
N VAL A 41 8.79 -2.34 2.52
CA VAL A 41 7.58 -2.90 3.13
C VAL A 41 7.92 -3.47 4.52
N PRO A 42 7.31 -2.95 5.60
CA PRO A 42 7.64 -3.40 6.94
C PRO A 42 7.38 -4.91 7.13
N PRO A 43 8.25 -5.64 7.83
CA PRO A 43 8.05 -7.07 8.11
C PRO A 43 6.88 -7.34 9.05
N ASN A 44 6.51 -6.37 9.87
CA ASN A 44 5.41 -6.43 10.84
C ASN A 44 4.07 -5.92 10.29
N ALA A 45 4.05 -5.34 9.08
CA ALA A 45 2.80 -4.90 8.46
C ALA A 45 1.99 -6.10 7.95
N GLU A 46 0.67 -6.04 8.07
CA GLU A 46 -0.21 -6.98 7.38
C GLU A 46 -0.05 -6.79 5.86
N ARG A 47 0.23 -7.87 5.12
CA ARG A 47 0.45 -7.81 3.67
C ARG A 47 -0.72 -8.43 2.93
N ILE A 48 -1.37 -7.65 2.08
CA ILE A 48 -2.52 -8.08 1.30
C ILE A 48 -2.16 -8.04 -0.18
N ARG A 49 -2.11 -9.22 -0.81
CA ARG A 49 -2.01 -9.27 -2.27
C ARG A 49 -3.33 -8.82 -2.88
N LEU A 50 -3.29 -7.77 -3.70
CA LEU A 50 -4.43 -7.30 -4.47
C LEU A 50 -4.71 -8.32 -5.58
N GLY A 51 -5.70 -9.19 -5.34
CA GLY A 51 -6.31 -10.05 -6.38
C GLY A 51 -7.74 -9.63 -6.72
N SER A 52 -8.44 -9.02 -5.76
CA SER A 52 -9.76 -8.40 -5.92
C SER A 52 -9.75 -7.07 -5.16
N VAL A 53 -10.10 -5.99 -5.85
CA VAL A 53 -10.17 -4.63 -5.29
C VAL A 53 -11.20 -4.57 -4.16
N ASP A 54 -12.36 -5.21 -4.35
CA ASP A 54 -13.44 -5.23 -3.34
C ASP A 54 -12.99 -5.89 -2.03
N LEU A 55 -12.29 -7.02 -2.11
CA LEU A 55 -11.80 -7.72 -0.93
C LEU A 55 -10.75 -6.88 -0.18
N ALA A 56 -9.88 -6.21 -0.92
CA ALA A 56 -8.90 -5.31 -0.34
C ALA A 56 -9.56 -4.09 0.32
N ALA A 57 -10.52 -3.47 -0.35
CA ALA A 57 -11.28 -2.34 0.17
C ALA A 57 -12.00 -2.69 1.48
N ARG A 58 -12.61 -3.87 1.57
CA ARG A 58 -13.24 -4.35 2.81
C ARG A 58 -12.25 -4.53 3.96
N ARG A 59 -11.06 -5.08 3.69
CA ARG A 59 -10.01 -5.21 4.72
C ARG A 59 -9.48 -3.85 5.16
N ILE A 60 -9.20 -2.95 4.23
CA ILE A 60 -8.73 -1.58 4.53
C ILE A 60 -9.78 -0.82 5.34
N ALA A 61 -11.06 -0.94 5.00
CA ALA A 61 -12.15 -0.31 5.75
C ALA A 61 -12.26 -0.81 7.20
N GLY A 62 -11.96 -2.10 7.43
CA GLY A 62 -11.95 -2.72 8.76
C GLY A 62 -10.68 -2.46 9.59
N HIS A 63 -9.57 -2.09 8.94
CA HIS A 63 -8.28 -1.91 9.60
C HIS A 63 -8.28 -0.75 10.58
N ARG A 64 -7.48 -0.84 11.65
CA ARG A 64 -7.15 0.28 12.52
C ARG A 64 -5.67 0.56 12.44
N GLY A 65 -5.30 1.81 12.19
CA GLY A 65 -3.92 2.24 11.96
C GLY A 65 -3.70 2.71 10.52
N SER A 66 -2.41 2.83 10.14
CA SER A 66 -1.98 3.34 8.84
C SER A 66 -2.01 2.24 7.79
N ALA A 67 -2.81 2.44 6.73
CA ALA A 67 -2.88 1.55 5.59
C ALA A 67 -2.22 2.20 4.36
N VAL A 68 -1.44 1.42 3.62
CA VAL A 68 -0.83 1.83 2.35
C VAL A 68 -1.30 0.92 1.22
N VAL A 69 -1.66 1.50 0.09
CA VAL A 69 -2.00 0.79 -1.15
C VAL A 69 -0.97 1.14 -2.21
N LEU A 70 -0.24 0.16 -2.71
CA LEU A 70 0.71 0.29 -3.82
C LEU A 70 0.01 -0.09 -5.12
N ALA A 71 -0.03 0.85 -6.06
CA ALA A 71 -0.58 0.68 -7.40
C ALA A 71 0.54 0.87 -8.45
N ASP A 72 0.47 0.13 -9.55
CA ASP A 72 1.40 0.32 -10.66
C ASP A 72 1.10 1.67 -11.36
N GLY A 73 2.15 2.42 -11.69
CA GLY A 73 2.02 3.73 -12.35
C GLY A 73 1.50 4.84 -11.42
N ASP A 74 0.83 5.86 -11.97
CA ASP A 74 0.23 6.94 -11.20
C ASP A 74 -1.26 6.63 -10.90
N PRO A 75 -1.69 6.59 -9.62
CA PRO A 75 -3.06 6.23 -9.26
C PRO A 75 -4.10 7.25 -9.74
N GLY A 76 -3.69 8.49 -10.07
CA GLY A 76 -4.55 9.50 -10.67
C GLY A 76 -4.87 9.29 -12.14
N PHE A 77 -4.19 8.35 -12.82
CA PHE A 77 -4.40 8.06 -14.24
C PHE A 77 -5.19 6.77 -14.50
N PHE A 78 -5.00 5.72 -13.70
CA PHE A 78 -5.67 4.42 -13.90
C PHE A 78 -5.93 3.61 -12.61
N GLY A 79 -6.00 4.28 -11.44
CA GLY A 79 -6.17 3.63 -10.12
C GLY A 79 -7.58 3.16 -9.80
#